data_AF-A0A401M0Q2-F1
#
_entry.id   AF-A0A401M0Q2-F1
#
_cell.length_a   1.000
_cell.length_b   1.000
_cell.length_c   1.000
_cell.angle_alpha   90.00
_cell.angle_beta   90.00
_cell.angle_gamma   90.00
#
_symmetry.space_group_name_H-M   'P 1'
#
loop_
_entity.id
_entity.type
_entity.pdbx_description
1 polymer ?
#
loop_
_entity_poly.entity_id
_entity_poly.type
_entity_poly.pdbx_seq_one_letter_code
_entity_poly.pdbx_strand_id
1 'polypeptide(L)'
;MKLVREVVGNYDVDGVHFDYLRYPENAPLFPDRYDFKRYHQGRTLEQWRRDNISEIVRYIYKGVKAMKPWVKVSTCPVGKYRDTSRYSSRGWNAFYTVYQDPQGWLGEGIQDQIYPMMYFQGNSFYPFALDWQEQSNGRQIIPGLGIYFLHPDEGNWTRDEVDRQINFIRSQKMAGEGHYRVKYLMDNTQGIYDELIENFYAYPALQPPMPWLDNIPPSAPSDLKITTIDYGYTELNWKQATDNDHRNKPMYIIYASNEFPVDINNPKNIVSQNVRETSYIYAPILPWNAKKYFAITAIDRYGNESKAVQGSK
;
A
#
# COMPACT_ATOMS: atom_id res chain seq x y z
N MET A 1 -4.77 -16.47 -15.17
CA MET A 1 -3.52 -16.62 -14.38
C MET A 1 -2.21 -16.69 -15.17
N LYS A 2 -2.17 -16.97 -16.48
CA LYS A 2 -0.88 -17.13 -17.20
C LYS A 2 0.05 -15.91 -17.05
N LEU A 3 -0.45 -14.70 -17.33
CA LEU A 3 0.32 -13.45 -17.20
C LEU A 3 0.75 -13.18 -15.76
N VAL A 4 -0.17 -13.28 -14.80
CA VAL A 4 0.14 -13.08 -13.38
C VAL A 4 1.22 -14.06 -12.91
N ARG A 5 1.14 -15.32 -13.33
CA ARG A 5 2.13 -16.36 -13.00
C ARG A 5 3.51 -16.03 -13.58
N GLU A 6 3.57 -15.58 -14.82
CA GLU A 6 4.82 -15.17 -15.45
C GLU A 6 5.47 -14.00 -14.70
N VAL A 7 4.70 -12.95 -14.41
CA VAL A 7 5.21 -11.77 -13.70
C VAL A 7 5.67 -12.13 -12.28
N VAL A 8 4.82 -12.80 -11.50
CA VAL A 8 5.16 -13.16 -10.12
C VAL A 8 6.28 -14.20 -10.05
N GLY A 9 6.34 -15.13 -11.01
CA GLY A 9 7.36 -16.17 -11.06
C GLY A 9 8.74 -15.65 -11.46
N ASN A 10 8.80 -14.76 -12.45
CA ASN A 10 10.06 -14.38 -13.09
C ASN A 10 10.66 -13.07 -12.57
N TYR A 11 9.91 -12.27 -11.81
CA TYR A 11 10.35 -10.96 -11.32
C TYR A 11 10.18 -10.82 -9.80
N ASP A 12 11.07 -10.08 -9.13
CA ASP A 12 10.97 -9.74 -7.69
C ASP A 12 10.01 -8.56 -7.49
N VAL A 13 8.73 -8.80 -7.76
CA VAL A 13 7.65 -7.84 -7.52
C VAL A 13 7.15 -7.93 -6.08
N ASP A 14 6.77 -6.80 -5.48
CA ASP A 14 6.17 -6.75 -4.15
C ASP A 14 4.64 -6.90 -4.16
N GLY A 15 4.02 -6.71 -5.33
CA GLY A 15 2.58 -6.81 -5.49
C GLY A 15 2.12 -6.93 -6.93
N VAL A 16 0.87 -7.36 -7.10
CA VAL A 16 0.12 -7.36 -8.35
C VAL A 16 -1.13 -6.53 -8.14
N HIS A 17 -1.24 -5.44 -8.91
CA HIS A 17 -2.33 -4.49 -8.83
C HIS A 17 -3.22 -4.60 -10.08
N PHE A 18 -4.53 -4.65 -9.90
CA PHE A 18 -5.48 -4.73 -11.00
C PHE A 18 -6.40 -3.52 -11.06
N ASP A 19 -6.38 -2.87 -12.22
CA ASP A 19 -7.43 -1.94 -12.64
C ASP A 19 -8.45 -2.67 -13.53
N TYR A 20 -9.67 -2.12 -13.60
CA TYR A 20 -10.75 -2.62 -14.45
C TYR A 20 -11.18 -4.08 -14.23
N LEU A 21 -11.04 -4.64 -13.02
CA LEU A 21 -11.72 -5.89 -12.65
C LEU A 21 -13.21 -5.66 -12.43
N ARG A 22 -13.94 -5.37 -13.52
CA ARG A 22 -15.36 -4.99 -13.51
C ARG A 22 -16.03 -5.28 -14.85
N TYR A 23 -17.36 -5.33 -14.84
CA TYR A 23 -18.14 -5.25 -16.09
C TYR A 23 -18.06 -3.81 -16.65
N PRO A 24 -18.24 -3.63 -17.97
CA PRO A 24 -18.17 -2.30 -18.59
C PRO A 24 -19.30 -1.38 -18.10
N GLU A 25 -19.17 -0.07 -18.31
CA GLU A 25 -20.15 0.93 -17.87
C GLU A 25 -21.57 0.65 -18.36
N ASN A 26 -21.69 0.08 -19.57
CA ASN A 26 -22.97 -0.37 -20.12
C ASN A 26 -23.21 -1.88 -19.89
N ALA A 27 -23.01 -2.32 -18.65
CA ALA A 27 -23.16 -3.72 -18.26
C ALA A 27 -24.53 -4.34 -18.61
N PRO A 28 -25.67 -3.61 -18.62
CA PRO A 28 -26.94 -4.16 -19.09
C PRO A 28 -26.91 -4.69 -20.53
N LEU A 29 -26.09 -4.11 -21.42
CA LEU A 29 -25.93 -4.58 -22.80
C LEU A 29 -24.78 -5.58 -22.98
N PHE A 30 -24.12 -6.01 -21.90
CA PHE A 30 -23.01 -6.96 -22.00
C PHE A 30 -23.52 -8.30 -22.56
N PRO A 31 -22.89 -8.87 -23.61
CA PRO A 31 -23.44 -9.98 -24.39
C PRO A 31 -23.22 -11.36 -23.74
N ASP A 32 -23.58 -11.51 -22.47
CA ASP A 32 -23.37 -12.75 -21.67
C ASP A 32 -24.62 -13.63 -21.53
N ARG A 33 -25.68 -13.34 -22.28
CA ARG A 33 -26.97 -14.06 -22.16
C ARG A 33 -26.84 -15.58 -22.33
N TYR A 34 -25.99 -16.02 -23.26
CA TYR A 34 -25.76 -17.45 -23.50
C TYR A 34 -25.08 -18.11 -22.29
N ASP A 35 -24.02 -17.50 -21.79
CA ASP A 35 -23.26 -17.99 -20.65
C ASP A 35 -24.10 -17.97 -19.38
N PHE A 36 -24.86 -16.90 -19.14
CA PHE A 36 -25.79 -16.81 -18.02
C PHE A 36 -26.79 -17.97 -18.03
N LYS A 37 -27.46 -18.23 -19.17
CA LYS A 37 -28.42 -19.35 -19.29
C LYS A 37 -27.81 -20.70 -18.93
N ARG A 38 -26.52 -20.88 -19.23
CA ARG A 38 -25.81 -22.15 -19.02
C ARG A 38 -25.21 -22.29 -17.62
N TYR A 39 -24.72 -21.21 -17.04
CA TYR A 39 -23.85 -21.24 -15.86
C TYR A 39 -24.39 -20.52 -14.63
N HIS A 40 -25.59 -19.91 -14.69
CA HIS A 40 -26.12 -19.12 -13.56
C HIS A 40 -26.43 -19.94 -12.30
N GLN A 41 -26.71 -21.24 -12.43
CA GLN A 41 -26.95 -22.15 -11.29
C GLN A 41 -27.98 -21.58 -10.30
N GLY A 42 -29.08 -21.00 -10.80
CA GLY A 42 -30.15 -20.43 -9.98
C GLY A 42 -29.93 -19.00 -9.48
N ARG A 43 -28.76 -18.39 -9.71
CA ARG A 43 -28.49 -16.99 -9.36
C ARG A 43 -29.18 -16.01 -10.30
N THR A 44 -29.42 -14.79 -9.80
CA THR A 44 -29.82 -13.65 -10.65
C THR A 44 -28.65 -13.24 -11.54
N LEU A 45 -28.93 -12.49 -12.61
CA LEU A 45 -27.89 -12.01 -13.53
C LEU A 45 -26.84 -11.18 -12.79
N GLU A 46 -27.27 -10.26 -11.94
CA GLU A 46 -26.41 -9.36 -11.17
C GLU A 46 -25.51 -10.12 -10.20
N GLN A 47 -26.06 -11.12 -9.50
CA GLN A 47 -25.26 -11.92 -8.57
C GLN A 47 -24.28 -12.82 -9.34
N TRP A 48 -24.74 -13.46 -10.42
CA TRP A 48 -23.86 -14.28 -11.26
C TRP A 48 -22.68 -13.47 -11.83
N ARG A 49 -22.93 -12.22 -12.26
CA ARG A 49 -21.87 -11.30 -12.71
C ARG A 49 -20.89 -10.95 -11.59
N ARG A 50 -21.37 -10.61 -10.39
CA ARG A 50 -20.49 -10.37 -9.23
C ARG A 50 -19.64 -11.60 -8.91
N ASP A 51 -20.26 -12.78 -8.87
CA ASP A 51 -19.57 -14.03 -8.59
C ASP A 51 -18.48 -14.33 -9.63
N ASN A 52 -18.73 -14.08 -10.92
CA ASN A 52 -17.73 -14.28 -11.96
C ASN A 52 -16.45 -13.47 -11.69
N ILE A 53 -16.58 -12.20 -11.28
CA ILE A 53 -15.42 -11.38 -10.92
C ILE A 53 -14.77 -11.91 -9.63
N SER A 54 -15.57 -12.23 -8.61
CA SER A 54 -15.07 -12.80 -7.36
C SER A 54 -14.31 -14.11 -7.56
N GLU A 55 -14.75 -15.00 -8.45
CA GLU A 55 -14.03 -16.23 -8.82
C GLU A 55 -12.69 -15.91 -9.49
N ILE A 56 -12.63 -14.92 -10.38
CA ILE A 56 -11.38 -14.47 -11.00
C ILE A 56 -10.41 -13.95 -9.93
N VAL A 57 -10.88 -13.08 -9.05
CA VAL A 57 -10.09 -12.52 -7.94
C VAL A 57 -9.57 -13.64 -7.05
N ARG A 58 -10.43 -14.57 -6.63
CA ARG A 58 -10.07 -15.71 -5.78
C ARG A 58 -9.04 -16.62 -6.46
N TYR A 59 -9.23 -16.91 -7.74
CA TYR A 59 -8.30 -17.74 -8.52
C TYR A 59 -6.93 -17.06 -8.63
N ILE A 60 -6.91 -15.75 -8.83
CA ILE A 60 -5.68 -14.96 -8.86
C ILE A 60 -4.99 -14.96 -7.50
N TYR A 61 -5.71 -14.59 -6.45
CA TYR A 61 -5.19 -14.51 -5.09
C TYR A 61 -4.56 -15.82 -4.66
N LYS A 62 -5.30 -16.94 -4.76
CA LYS A 62 -4.79 -18.27 -4.42
C LYS A 62 -3.52 -18.64 -5.19
N GLY A 63 -3.48 -18.32 -6.48
CA GLY A 63 -2.31 -18.61 -7.31
C GLY A 63 -1.10 -17.76 -6.94
N VAL A 64 -1.27 -16.46 -6.68
CA VAL A 64 -0.17 -15.58 -6.21
C VAL A 64 0.35 -16.09 -4.87
N LYS A 65 -0.54 -16.34 -3.91
CA LYS A 65 -0.14 -16.78 -2.57
C LYS A 65 0.55 -18.14 -2.56
N ALA A 66 0.18 -19.05 -3.45
CA ALA A 66 0.86 -20.33 -3.61
C ALA A 66 2.31 -20.19 -4.11
N MET A 67 2.61 -19.17 -4.93
CA MET A 67 3.96 -18.95 -5.50
C MET A 67 4.85 -18.14 -4.57
N LYS A 68 4.36 -16.98 -4.15
CA LYS A 68 5.08 -16.00 -3.31
C LYS A 68 4.07 -15.39 -2.32
N PRO A 69 3.88 -15.97 -1.12
CA PRO A 69 2.80 -15.57 -0.23
C PRO A 69 2.88 -14.10 0.25
N TRP A 70 4.08 -13.53 0.30
CA TRP A 70 4.31 -12.13 0.64
C TRP A 70 3.93 -11.12 -0.47
N VAL A 71 3.70 -11.56 -1.71
CA VAL A 71 3.33 -10.66 -2.81
C VAL A 71 1.90 -10.18 -2.60
N LYS A 72 1.73 -8.85 -2.50
CA LYS A 72 0.43 -8.20 -2.28
C LYS A 72 -0.48 -8.38 -3.50
N VAL A 73 -1.76 -8.63 -3.27
CA VAL A 73 -2.78 -8.60 -4.33
C VAL A 73 -3.75 -7.48 -4.03
N SER A 74 -3.87 -6.56 -4.97
CA SER A 74 -4.70 -5.37 -4.82
C SER A 74 -5.50 -5.02 -6.06
N THR A 75 -6.56 -4.25 -5.85
CA THR A 75 -7.45 -3.78 -6.93
C THR A 75 -7.79 -2.31 -6.74
N CYS A 76 -8.05 -1.58 -7.82
CA CYS A 76 -8.67 -0.26 -7.77
C CYS A 76 -10.15 -0.35 -8.20
N PRO A 77 -11.09 -0.51 -7.25
CA PRO A 77 -12.52 -0.49 -7.57
C PRO A 77 -13.05 0.92 -7.81
N VAL A 78 -14.28 1.02 -8.32
CA VAL A 78 -15.04 2.29 -8.32
C VAL A 78 -15.08 2.86 -6.90
N GLY A 79 -14.84 4.17 -6.76
CA GLY A 79 -14.66 4.82 -5.46
C GLY A 79 -15.84 4.73 -4.51
N LYS A 80 -17.05 4.45 -4.97
CA LYS A 80 -18.22 4.25 -4.11
C LYS A 80 -18.67 2.81 -4.22
N TYR A 81 -18.69 2.08 -3.10
CA TYR A 81 -19.13 0.68 -3.11
C TYR A 81 -20.62 0.56 -3.47
N ARG A 82 -21.46 1.30 -2.74
CA ARG A 82 -22.90 1.51 -2.95
C ARG A 82 -23.34 2.76 -2.17
N ASP A 83 -24.62 3.10 -2.20
CA ASP A 83 -25.16 4.17 -1.36
C ASP A 83 -24.89 3.87 0.13
N THR A 84 -24.45 4.88 0.88
CA THR A 84 -24.38 4.78 2.35
C THR A 84 -25.76 5.11 2.94
N SER A 85 -25.92 4.93 4.26
CA SER A 85 -27.20 5.22 4.93
C SER A 85 -27.67 6.68 4.76
N ARG A 86 -26.74 7.63 4.55
CA ARG A 86 -27.03 9.07 4.45
C ARG A 86 -26.61 9.72 3.14
N TYR A 87 -25.77 9.07 2.34
CA TYR A 87 -25.19 9.67 1.14
C TYR A 87 -25.36 8.76 -0.08
N SER A 88 -25.94 9.30 -1.14
CA SER A 88 -26.12 8.56 -2.39
C SER A 88 -24.85 8.52 -3.23
N SER A 89 -24.63 7.37 -3.89
CA SER A 89 -23.61 7.23 -4.93
C SER A 89 -23.96 7.96 -6.22
N ARG A 90 -25.18 8.51 -6.32
CA ARG A 90 -25.75 9.16 -7.52
C ARG A 90 -25.88 8.19 -8.69
N GLY A 91 -26.22 6.93 -8.40
CA GLY A 91 -26.49 5.89 -9.40
C GLY A 91 -25.23 5.24 -10.00
N TRP A 92 -24.03 5.68 -9.61
CA TRP A 92 -22.77 5.11 -10.07
C TRP A 92 -21.97 4.52 -8.91
N ASN A 93 -21.92 3.19 -8.82
CA ASN A 93 -21.21 2.48 -7.76
C ASN A 93 -20.67 1.10 -8.19
N ALA A 94 -19.75 0.58 -7.39
CA ALA A 94 -19.06 -0.68 -7.62
C ALA A 94 -20.04 -1.86 -7.70
N PHE A 95 -20.95 -1.98 -6.74
CA PHE A 95 -21.74 -3.19 -6.53
C PHE A 95 -22.88 -3.39 -7.54
N TYR A 96 -23.61 -2.32 -7.84
CA TYR A 96 -24.81 -2.39 -8.68
C TYR A 96 -24.54 -2.05 -10.14
N THR A 97 -23.62 -1.14 -10.43
CA THR A 97 -23.43 -0.64 -11.80
C THR A 97 -22.41 -1.44 -12.59
N VAL A 98 -21.30 -1.82 -11.95
CA VAL A 98 -20.18 -2.51 -12.60
C VAL A 98 -19.87 -3.89 -12.01
N TYR A 99 -20.75 -4.36 -11.11
CA TYR A 99 -20.74 -5.68 -10.47
C TYR A 99 -19.41 -6.06 -9.78
N GLN A 100 -18.71 -5.07 -9.22
CA GLN A 100 -17.56 -5.29 -8.34
C GLN A 100 -18.04 -5.51 -6.90
N ASP A 101 -17.55 -6.56 -6.24
CA ASP A 101 -17.83 -6.83 -4.82
C ASP A 101 -16.56 -6.77 -3.94
N PRO A 102 -15.85 -5.62 -3.90
CA PRO A 102 -14.61 -5.50 -3.15
C PRO A 102 -14.81 -5.62 -1.64
N GLN A 103 -15.95 -5.20 -1.07
CA GLN A 103 -16.21 -5.44 0.36
C GLN A 103 -16.37 -6.94 0.64
N GLY A 104 -17.01 -7.70 -0.26
CA GLY A 104 -17.02 -9.16 -0.20
C GLY A 104 -15.62 -9.78 -0.31
N TRP A 105 -14.78 -9.26 -1.22
CA TRP A 105 -13.40 -9.74 -1.39
C TRP A 105 -12.53 -9.52 -0.14
N LEU A 106 -12.70 -8.38 0.53
CA LEU A 106 -12.02 -8.07 1.80
C LEU A 106 -12.50 -9.00 2.91
N GLY A 107 -13.82 -9.20 3.03
CA GLY A 107 -14.42 -10.10 4.02
C GLY A 107 -14.01 -11.56 3.84
N GLU A 108 -13.86 -12.02 2.60
CA GLU A 108 -13.33 -13.36 2.30
C GLU A 108 -11.80 -13.44 2.51
N GLY A 109 -11.10 -12.31 2.49
CA GLY A 109 -9.64 -12.27 2.62
C GLY A 109 -8.88 -12.60 1.33
N ILE A 110 -9.49 -12.38 0.17
CA ILE A 110 -8.89 -12.59 -1.17
C ILE A 110 -8.36 -11.30 -1.81
N GLN A 111 -8.14 -10.29 -0.99
CA GLN A 111 -7.48 -9.01 -1.29
C GLN A 111 -6.63 -8.61 -0.09
N ASP A 112 -5.42 -8.10 -0.34
CA ASP A 112 -4.55 -7.57 0.70
C ASP A 112 -4.76 -6.05 0.87
N GLN A 113 -5.01 -5.35 -0.25
CA GLN A 113 -5.23 -3.91 -0.28
C GLN A 113 -6.29 -3.55 -1.32
N ILE A 114 -7.04 -2.48 -1.09
CA ILE A 114 -7.87 -1.86 -2.12
C ILE A 114 -7.58 -0.38 -2.28
N TYR A 115 -7.68 0.08 -3.52
CA TYR A 115 -7.41 1.45 -3.94
C TYR A 115 -8.66 2.07 -4.56
N PRO A 116 -9.71 2.37 -3.78
CA PRO A 116 -10.94 2.91 -4.34
C PRO A 116 -10.66 4.23 -5.07
N MET A 117 -11.14 4.36 -6.31
CA MET A 117 -10.95 5.55 -7.14
C MET A 117 -11.83 6.71 -6.64
N MET A 118 -11.37 7.39 -5.59
CA MET A 118 -12.08 8.41 -4.83
C MET A 118 -11.92 9.80 -5.48
N TYR A 119 -12.18 9.89 -6.78
CA TYR A 119 -12.02 11.12 -7.57
C TYR A 119 -13.22 12.05 -7.43
N PHE A 120 -13.58 12.36 -6.17
CA PHE A 120 -14.73 13.18 -5.80
C PHE A 120 -14.35 14.13 -4.67
N GLN A 121 -15.21 15.12 -4.41
CA GLN A 121 -15.00 16.10 -3.34
C GLN A 121 -16.11 16.02 -2.29
N GLY A 122 -15.84 16.60 -1.12
CA GLY A 122 -16.87 16.87 -0.11
C GLY A 122 -17.66 15.63 0.32
N ASN A 123 -18.99 15.74 0.33
CA ASN A 123 -19.91 14.66 0.72
C ASN A 123 -19.87 13.43 -0.20
N SER A 124 -19.19 13.49 -1.35
CA SER A 124 -18.93 12.32 -2.18
C SER A 124 -17.60 11.62 -1.88
N PHE A 125 -16.75 12.23 -1.04
CA PHE A 125 -15.47 11.68 -0.60
C PHE A 125 -15.56 11.15 0.83
N TYR A 126 -15.74 12.05 1.83
CA TYR A 126 -15.51 11.70 3.24
C TYR A 126 -16.37 10.55 3.76
N PRO A 127 -17.70 10.51 3.50
CA PRO A 127 -18.53 9.40 3.99
C PRO A 127 -18.19 8.06 3.33
N PHE A 128 -17.77 8.08 2.07
CA PHE A 128 -17.42 6.87 1.33
C PHE A 128 -16.02 6.37 1.71
N ALA A 129 -15.09 7.26 2.04
CA ALA A 129 -13.79 6.88 2.60
C ALA A 129 -13.98 6.15 3.95
N LEU A 130 -14.89 6.63 4.80
CA LEU A 130 -15.27 5.95 6.04
C LEU A 130 -15.93 4.61 5.79
N ASP A 131 -16.88 4.53 4.85
CA ASP A 131 -17.52 3.26 4.47
C ASP A 131 -16.48 2.20 4.07
N TRP A 132 -15.47 2.58 3.27
CA TRP A 132 -14.37 1.65 2.96
C TRP A 132 -13.57 1.22 4.18
N GLN A 133 -13.23 2.16 5.05
CA GLN A 133 -12.42 1.89 6.24
C GLN A 133 -13.16 1.00 7.25
N GLU A 134 -14.45 1.25 7.47
CA GLU A 134 -15.32 0.46 8.34
C GLU A 134 -15.52 -0.96 7.79
N GLN A 135 -15.57 -1.11 6.46
CA GLN A 135 -15.73 -2.40 5.77
C GLN A 135 -14.40 -3.02 5.35
N SER A 136 -13.28 -2.58 5.97
CA SER A 136 -11.93 -3.03 5.60
C SER A 136 -11.65 -4.49 5.93
N ASN A 137 -12.39 -5.08 6.89
CA ASN A 137 -12.14 -6.43 7.38
C ASN A 137 -10.66 -6.66 7.79
N GLY A 138 -10.02 -5.63 8.34
CA GLY A 138 -8.63 -5.66 8.78
C GLY A 138 -7.60 -5.65 7.64
N ARG A 139 -8.02 -5.35 6.41
CA ARG A 139 -7.16 -5.15 5.23
C ARG A 139 -6.87 -3.67 5.01
N GLN A 140 -5.94 -3.37 4.11
CA GLN A 140 -5.49 -2.00 3.88
C GLN A 140 -6.38 -1.28 2.87
N ILE A 141 -6.90 -0.12 3.27
CA ILE A 141 -7.66 0.80 2.42
C ILE A 141 -6.79 1.99 2.07
N ILE A 142 -6.63 2.23 0.77
CA ILE A 142 -5.72 3.26 0.23
C ILE A 142 -6.49 4.12 -0.78
N PRO A 143 -7.25 5.14 -0.34
CA PRO A 143 -8.03 5.98 -1.24
C PRO A 143 -7.19 6.57 -2.38
N GLY A 144 -7.65 6.41 -3.61
CA GLY A 144 -7.06 7.03 -4.79
C GLY A 144 -7.55 8.47 -4.96
N LEU A 145 -6.63 9.44 -4.88
CA LEU A 145 -6.88 10.87 -5.03
C LEU A 145 -6.74 11.30 -6.48
N GLY A 146 -7.71 12.08 -6.96
CA GLY A 146 -7.81 12.53 -8.35
C GLY A 146 -6.98 13.78 -8.63
N ILE A 147 -5.67 13.74 -8.38
CA ILE A 147 -4.79 14.92 -8.51
C ILE A 147 -4.76 15.51 -9.94
N TYR A 148 -5.13 14.72 -10.95
CA TYR A 148 -5.27 15.22 -12.32
C TYR A 148 -6.29 16.36 -12.45
N PHE A 149 -7.32 16.41 -11.61
CA PHE A 149 -8.31 17.49 -11.60
C PHE A 149 -7.76 18.85 -11.14
N LEU A 150 -6.51 18.91 -10.67
CA LEU A 150 -5.79 20.16 -10.43
C LEU A 150 -5.40 20.87 -11.73
N HIS A 151 -5.33 20.14 -12.85
CA HIS A 151 -5.00 20.72 -14.14
C HIS A 151 -6.27 21.27 -14.83
N PRO A 152 -6.23 22.49 -15.38
CA PRO A 152 -7.41 23.15 -15.98
C PRO A 152 -8.04 22.37 -17.15
N ASP A 153 -7.25 21.58 -17.88
CA ASP A 153 -7.76 20.74 -18.98
C ASP A 153 -8.56 19.52 -18.51
N GLU A 154 -8.41 19.13 -17.24
CA GLU A 154 -9.03 17.93 -16.67
C GLU A 154 -10.14 18.29 -15.69
N GLY A 155 -9.99 19.39 -14.95
CA GLY A 155 -10.92 19.84 -13.93
C GLY A 155 -10.55 21.20 -13.36
N ASN A 156 -11.21 21.54 -12.25
CA ASN A 156 -11.08 22.84 -11.61
C ASN A 156 -10.83 22.72 -10.10
N TRP A 157 -10.24 21.60 -9.66
CA TRP A 157 -9.90 21.44 -8.25
C TRP A 157 -8.77 22.40 -7.86
N THR A 158 -8.79 22.85 -6.63
CA THR A 158 -7.65 23.53 -6.01
C THR A 158 -6.87 22.54 -5.16
N ARG A 159 -5.57 22.77 -4.99
CA ARG A 159 -4.70 21.93 -4.14
C ARG A 159 -5.25 21.74 -2.72
N ASP A 160 -5.88 22.77 -2.16
CA ASP A 160 -6.55 22.74 -0.85
C ASP A 160 -7.51 21.55 -0.68
N GLU A 161 -8.20 21.11 -1.74
CA GLU A 161 -9.03 19.91 -1.64
C GLU A 161 -8.22 18.63 -1.42
N VAL A 162 -7.08 18.48 -2.12
CA VAL A 162 -6.19 17.32 -1.97
C VAL A 162 -5.57 17.35 -0.56
N ASP A 163 -5.13 18.52 -0.10
CA ASP A 163 -4.57 18.71 1.25
C ASP A 163 -5.59 18.30 2.33
N ARG A 164 -6.88 18.69 2.18
CA ARG A 164 -7.95 18.26 3.09
C ARG A 164 -8.21 16.76 3.05
N GLN A 165 -8.18 16.15 1.87
CA GLN A 165 -8.36 14.70 1.71
C GLN A 165 -7.24 13.92 2.41
N ILE A 166 -5.97 14.32 2.23
CA ILE A 166 -4.82 13.69 2.91
C ILE A 166 -4.96 13.83 4.43
N ASN A 167 -5.25 15.03 4.92
CA ASN A 167 -5.43 15.26 6.36
C ASN A 167 -6.59 14.43 6.94
N PHE A 168 -7.69 14.27 6.19
CA PHE A 168 -8.79 13.42 6.59
C PHE A 168 -8.34 11.94 6.70
N ILE A 169 -7.68 11.40 5.67
CA ILE A 169 -7.18 10.02 5.64
C ILE A 169 -6.27 9.74 6.84
N ARG A 170 -5.37 10.68 7.16
CA ARG A 170 -4.51 10.61 8.35
C ARG A 170 -5.30 10.65 9.66
N SER A 171 -6.30 11.52 9.76
CA SER A 171 -7.15 11.62 10.95
C SER A 171 -7.91 10.32 11.23
N GLN A 172 -8.26 9.58 10.16
CA GLN A 172 -8.93 8.29 10.22
C GLN A 172 -7.96 7.10 10.33
N LYS A 173 -6.64 7.34 10.38
CA LYS A 173 -5.59 6.31 10.47
C LYS A 173 -5.72 5.23 9.39
N MET A 174 -6.11 5.64 8.18
CA MET A 174 -6.14 4.73 7.03
C MET A 174 -4.71 4.34 6.63
N ALA A 175 -4.56 3.29 5.82
CA ALA A 175 -3.25 2.73 5.48
C ALA A 175 -2.38 3.63 4.57
N GLY A 176 -2.99 4.63 3.93
CA GLY A 176 -2.33 5.62 3.09
C GLY A 176 -3.26 6.12 1.99
N GLU A 177 -2.69 6.71 0.94
CA GLU A 177 -3.40 7.25 -0.21
C GLU A 177 -2.59 7.04 -1.50
N GLY A 178 -3.27 6.98 -2.64
CA GLY A 178 -2.64 6.90 -3.97
C GLY A 178 -2.94 8.13 -4.81
N HIS A 179 -2.01 8.56 -5.65
CA HIS A 179 -2.16 9.78 -6.47
C HIS A 179 -2.35 9.43 -7.95
N TYR A 180 -3.54 9.71 -8.49
CA TYR A 180 -3.82 9.51 -9.92
C TYR A 180 -3.73 10.84 -10.68
N ARG A 181 -2.74 11.06 -11.55
CA ARG A 181 -1.64 10.15 -11.94
C ARG A 181 -0.29 10.85 -11.94
N VAL A 182 0.76 10.03 -12.02
CA VAL A 182 2.18 10.43 -11.89
C VAL A 182 2.56 11.66 -12.71
N LYS A 183 1.99 11.86 -13.91
CA LYS A 183 2.24 13.06 -14.73
C LYS A 183 2.00 14.36 -13.95
N TYR A 184 0.85 14.51 -13.31
CA TYR A 184 0.49 15.77 -12.63
C TYR A 184 1.30 16.01 -11.36
N LEU A 185 1.77 14.91 -10.74
CA LEU A 185 2.73 14.96 -9.65
C LEU A 185 4.10 15.44 -10.17
N MET A 186 4.64 14.83 -11.23
CA MET A 186 5.95 15.19 -11.78
C MET A 186 5.99 16.57 -12.44
N ASP A 187 4.88 17.02 -13.02
CA ASP A 187 4.72 18.38 -13.55
C ASP A 187 4.53 19.42 -12.42
N ASN A 188 4.49 18.97 -11.16
CA ASN A 188 4.25 19.79 -9.98
C ASN A 188 3.01 20.69 -10.13
N THR A 189 1.91 20.11 -10.64
CA THR A 189 0.68 20.86 -10.94
C THR A 189 0.16 21.52 -9.67
N GLN A 190 0.02 22.85 -9.68
CA GLN A 190 -0.31 23.67 -8.50
C GLN A 190 0.64 23.48 -7.29
N GLY A 191 1.90 23.08 -7.50
CA GLY A 191 2.86 22.91 -6.41
C GLY A 191 2.65 21.64 -5.56
N ILE A 192 1.88 20.67 -6.05
CA ILE A 192 1.53 19.47 -5.27
C ILE A 192 2.74 18.61 -4.90
N TYR A 193 3.76 18.52 -5.76
CA TYR A 193 4.96 17.73 -5.46
C TYR A 193 5.71 18.33 -4.27
N ASP A 194 5.93 19.64 -4.30
CA ASP A 194 6.64 20.37 -3.24
C ASP A 194 5.89 20.24 -1.90
N GLU A 195 4.58 20.44 -1.92
CA GLU A 195 3.72 20.27 -0.73
C GLU A 195 3.82 18.86 -0.14
N LEU A 196 3.82 17.83 -1.00
CA LEU A 196 3.95 16.45 -0.56
C LEU A 196 5.33 16.16 0.03
N ILE A 197 6.43 16.61 -0.58
CA ILE A 197 7.76 16.31 -0.04
C ILE A 197 8.12 17.16 1.18
N GLU A 198 7.58 18.36 1.33
CA GLU A 198 7.91 19.27 2.42
C GLU A 198 7.05 19.05 3.67
N ASN A 199 5.76 18.76 3.48
CA ASN A 199 4.80 18.77 4.60
C ASN A 199 4.16 17.41 4.87
N PHE A 200 3.79 16.66 3.82
CA PHE A 200 3.08 15.40 4.02
C PHE A 200 4.04 14.20 4.18
N TYR A 201 5.00 14.03 3.28
CA TYR A 201 5.90 12.87 3.18
C TYR A 201 7.37 13.25 3.40
N ALA A 202 7.61 14.20 4.31
CA ALA A 202 8.95 14.74 4.60
C ALA A 202 9.97 13.71 5.10
N TYR A 203 9.52 12.53 5.50
CA TYR A 203 10.36 11.46 6.00
C TYR A 203 10.02 10.13 5.32
N PRO A 204 11.01 9.24 5.14
CA PRO A 204 10.76 7.90 4.65
C PRO A 204 9.76 7.15 5.54
N ALA A 205 9.00 6.24 4.95
CA ALA A 205 8.07 5.36 5.67
C ALA A 205 8.36 3.91 5.32
N LEU A 206 8.06 2.99 6.25
CA LEU A 206 8.14 1.55 6.00
C LEU A 206 6.87 1.04 5.33
N GLN A 207 6.98 -0.10 4.65
CA GLN A 207 5.81 -0.78 4.12
C GLN A 207 4.91 -1.28 5.27
N PRO A 208 3.60 -1.03 5.25
CA PRO A 208 2.71 -1.55 6.29
C PRO A 208 2.69 -3.08 6.33
N PRO A 209 2.70 -3.70 7.52
CA PRO A 209 2.70 -5.15 7.66
C PRO A 209 1.40 -5.78 7.15
N MET A 210 1.48 -7.06 6.78
CA MET A 210 0.34 -7.92 6.47
C MET A 210 0.11 -8.98 7.57
N PRO A 211 -0.34 -8.57 8.78
CA PRO A 211 -0.47 -9.45 9.95
C PRO A 211 -1.47 -10.60 9.75
N TRP A 212 -2.30 -10.54 8.71
CA TRP A 212 -3.23 -11.61 8.34
C TRP A 212 -2.58 -12.76 7.55
N LEU A 213 -1.34 -12.59 7.09
CA LEU A 213 -0.55 -13.63 6.43
C LEU A 213 0.59 -14.10 7.33
N ASP A 214 1.29 -13.15 7.94
CA ASP A 214 2.36 -13.40 8.89
C ASP A 214 2.41 -12.26 9.91
N ASN A 215 2.47 -12.59 11.20
CA ASN A 215 2.53 -11.66 12.30
C ASN A 215 3.72 -11.92 13.24
N ILE A 216 4.66 -12.76 12.82
CA ILE A 216 5.89 -13.05 13.56
C ILE A 216 7.00 -12.20 12.93
N PRO A 217 7.55 -11.21 13.65
CA PRO A 217 8.70 -10.47 13.13
C PRO A 217 9.97 -11.32 13.18
N PRO A 218 10.98 -10.98 12.34
CA PRO A 218 12.31 -11.57 12.46
C PRO A 218 12.88 -11.41 13.87
N SER A 219 13.88 -12.23 14.21
CA SER A 219 14.70 -11.99 15.40
C SER A 219 15.39 -10.63 15.30
N ALA A 220 15.63 -9.98 16.45
CA ALA A 220 16.48 -8.80 16.44
C ALA A 220 17.86 -9.15 15.88
N PRO A 221 18.49 -8.28 15.06
CA PRO A 221 19.91 -8.39 14.77
C PRO A 221 20.71 -8.34 16.08
N SER A 222 21.94 -8.84 16.09
CA SER A 222 22.78 -8.85 17.30
C SER A 222 24.20 -8.41 17.03
N ASP A 223 24.99 -8.19 18.08
CA ASP A 223 26.40 -7.84 18.02
C ASP A 223 26.71 -6.66 17.07
N LEU A 224 25.89 -5.60 17.16
CA LEU A 224 26.13 -4.37 16.41
C LEU A 224 27.47 -3.76 16.82
N LYS A 225 28.38 -3.66 15.84
CA LYS A 225 29.66 -2.97 15.93
C LYS A 225 29.61 -1.73 15.07
N ILE A 226 30.07 -0.62 15.65
CA ILE A 226 30.07 0.69 15.03
C ILE A 226 31.52 1.16 15.05
N THR A 227 32.07 1.50 13.89
CA THR A 227 33.47 1.90 13.75
C THR A 227 33.56 3.15 12.91
N THR A 228 34.28 4.15 13.42
CA THR A 228 34.61 5.33 12.61
C THR A 228 35.70 4.96 11.63
N ILE A 229 35.48 5.23 10.35
CA ILE A 229 36.44 4.98 9.27
C ILE A 229 36.85 6.32 8.63
N ASP A 230 37.71 6.27 7.61
CA ASP A 230 38.21 7.45 6.91
C ASP A 230 37.08 8.37 6.40
N TYR A 231 37.42 9.64 6.20
CA TYR A 231 36.50 10.67 5.66
C TYR A 231 35.27 10.96 6.53
N GLY A 232 35.30 10.60 7.82
CA GLY A 232 34.21 10.85 8.78
C GLY A 232 33.02 9.90 8.61
N TYR A 233 33.19 8.82 7.85
CA TYR A 233 32.17 7.81 7.67
C TYR A 233 32.11 6.87 8.87
N THR A 234 31.03 6.11 8.95
CA THR A 234 30.82 5.14 10.02
C THR A 234 30.40 3.82 9.42
N GLU A 235 31.21 2.80 9.66
CA GLU A 235 30.89 1.44 9.30
C GLU A 235 30.06 0.80 10.41
N LEU A 236 28.94 0.20 10.02
CA LEU A 236 28.05 -0.58 10.87
C LEU A 236 28.16 -2.04 10.43
N ASN A 237 28.42 -2.96 11.37
CA ASN A 237 28.43 -4.40 11.13
C ASN A 237 27.61 -5.09 12.22
N TRP A 238 26.81 -6.10 11.86
CA TRP A 238 26.00 -6.85 12.81
C TRP A 238 25.92 -8.33 12.43
N LYS A 239 25.39 -9.15 13.33
CA LYS A 239 25.05 -10.55 13.04
C LYS A 239 23.66 -10.66 12.43
N GLN A 240 23.54 -11.61 11.50
CA GLN A 240 22.33 -11.84 10.73
C GLN A 240 21.14 -12.20 11.64
N ALA A 241 19.98 -11.59 11.37
CA ALA A 241 18.70 -12.00 11.93
C ALA A 241 18.15 -13.26 11.23
N THR A 242 17.30 -14.00 11.94
CA THR A 242 16.57 -15.17 11.42
C THR A 242 15.08 -14.92 11.40
N ASP A 243 14.37 -15.60 10.52
CA ASP A 243 12.93 -15.45 10.31
C ASP A 243 12.24 -16.81 10.18
N ASN A 244 10.92 -16.83 10.42
CA ASN A 244 10.08 -18.01 10.18
C ASN A 244 9.89 -18.29 8.69
N ASP A 245 10.06 -17.29 7.80
CA ASP A 245 10.14 -17.53 6.36
C ASP A 245 11.54 -18.00 5.96
N HIS A 246 11.69 -19.32 5.82
CA HIS A 246 12.94 -19.92 5.36
C HIS A 246 13.27 -19.65 3.87
N ARG A 247 12.34 -19.08 3.08
CA ARG A 247 12.56 -18.79 1.65
C ARG A 247 13.25 -17.45 1.43
N ASN A 248 13.12 -16.51 2.36
CA ASN A 248 13.64 -15.17 2.21
C ASN A 248 14.52 -14.80 3.40
N LYS A 249 15.64 -14.13 3.14
CA LYS A 249 16.43 -13.53 4.21
C LYS A 249 15.78 -12.20 4.63
N PRO A 250 15.76 -11.85 5.92
CA PRO A 250 15.39 -10.53 6.37
C PRO A 250 16.24 -9.44 5.72
N MET A 251 15.61 -8.29 5.51
CA MET A 251 16.28 -7.05 5.17
C MET A 251 16.47 -6.24 6.45
N TYR A 252 17.29 -5.19 6.41
CA TYR A 252 17.56 -4.36 7.57
C TYR A 252 17.17 -2.90 7.32
N ILE A 253 16.66 -2.27 8.37
CA ILE A 253 16.41 -0.82 8.42
C ILE A 253 17.47 -0.21 9.32
N ILE A 254 18.11 0.84 8.83
CA ILE A 254 19.15 1.56 9.56
C ILE A 254 18.54 2.84 10.11
N TYR A 255 18.66 3.04 11.41
CA TYR A 255 18.24 4.23 12.11
C TYR A 255 19.44 4.96 12.71
N ALA A 256 19.36 6.28 12.78
CA ALA A 256 20.39 7.07 13.46
C ALA A 256 19.80 8.33 14.13
N SER A 257 20.31 8.66 15.32
CA SER A 257 19.89 9.83 16.09
C SER A 257 21.05 10.42 16.93
N ASN A 258 20.84 11.61 17.47
CA ASN A 258 21.68 12.20 18.52
C ASN A 258 21.15 11.89 19.93
N GLU A 259 20.01 11.21 20.02
CA GLU A 259 19.39 10.73 21.27
C GLU A 259 19.54 9.22 21.40
N PHE A 260 19.71 8.74 22.63
CA PHE A 260 19.83 7.32 22.96
C PHE A 260 18.74 6.90 23.97
N PRO A 261 18.06 5.76 23.78
CA PRO A 261 18.13 4.89 22.60
C PRO A 261 17.57 5.58 21.35
N VAL A 262 17.99 5.14 20.16
CA VAL A 262 17.41 5.65 18.91
C VAL A 262 15.96 5.18 18.82
N ASP A 263 15.02 6.12 18.73
CA ASP A 263 13.59 5.83 18.58
C ASP A 263 13.28 5.38 17.15
N ILE A 264 12.99 4.08 16.99
CA ILE A 264 12.65 3.48 15.70
C ILE A 264 11.21 3.79 15.25
N ASN A 265 10.36 4.33 16.13
CA ASN A 265 9.00 4.75 15.76
C ASN A 265 8.96 6.17 15.18
N ASN A 266 10.08 6.89 15.24
CA ASN A 266 10.20 8.23 14.68
C ASN A 266 10.82 8.14 13.27
N PRO A 267 10.05 8.39 12.19
CA PRO A 267 10.51 8.22 10.82
C PRO A 267 11.69 9.15 10.46
N LYS A 268 11.90 10.24 11.20
CA LYS A 268 13.08 11.12 11.03
C LYS A 268 14.40 10.40 11.27
N ASN A 269 14.36 9.30 12.01
CA ASN A 269 15.54 8.51 12.32
C ASN A 269 15.87 7.49 11.23
N ILE A 270 14.98 7.23 10.26
CA ILE A 270 15.25 6.28 9.17
C ILE A 270 16.32 6.85 8.24
N VAL A 271 17.44 6.13 8.14
CA VAL A 271 18.58 6.48 7.27
C VAL A 271 18.54 5.69 5.97
N SER A 272 18.26 4.39 6.06
CA SER A 272 18.22 3.49 4.91
C SER A 272 17.21 2.39 5.13
N GLN A 273 16.56 2.01 4.04
CA GLN A 273 15.62 0.89 3.98
C GLN A 273 16.17 -0.12 2.98
N ASN A 274 15.78 -1.39 3.09
CA ASN A 274 16.15 -2.45 2.13
C ASN A 274 17.67 -2.76 2.09
N VAL A 275 18.36 -2.67 3.24
CA VAL A 275 19.74 -3.16 3.34
C VAL A 275 19.69 -4.69 3.42
N ARG A 276 20.34 -5.38 2.47
CA ARG A 276 20.30 -6.86 2.38
C ARG A 276 21.52 -7.56 2.98
N GLU A 277 22.61 -6.82 3.09
CA GLU A 277 23.85 -7.27 3.73
C GLU A 277 23.81 -7.02 5.24
N THR A 278 24.75 -7.61 5.97
CA THR A 278 24.92 -7.38 7.42
C THR A 278 25.96 -6.29 7.72
N SER A 279 26.15 -5.37 6.77
CA SER A 279 27.02 -4.22 6.89
C SER A 279 26.40 -3.01 6.18
N TYR A 280 26.71 -1.80 6.67
CA TYR A 280 26.27 -0.55 6.06
C TYR A 280 27.28 0.56 6.34
N ILE A 281 27.59 1.37 5.32
CA ILE A 281 28.42 2.57 5.48
C ILE A 281 27.51 3.78 5.60
N TYR A 282 27.48 4.39 6.78
CA TYR A 282 26.85 5.67 7.01
C TYR A 282 27.80 6.81 6.61
N ALA A 283 27.44 7.51 5.53
CA ALA A 283 28.14 8.68 5.02
C ALA A 283 27.22 9.91 5.14
N PRO A 284 27.35 10.75 6.18
CA PRO A 284 26.56 11.97 6.26
C PRO A 284 26.97 12.93 5.14
N ILE A 285 25.98 13.57 4.49
CA ILE A 285 26.23 14.56 3.41
C ILE A 285 27.17 15.67 3.88
N LEU A 286 27.01 16.10 5.14
CA LEU A 286 27.82 17.14 5.78
C LEU A 286 28.29 16.64 7.15
N PRO A 287 29.53 16.93 7.58
CA PRO A 287 30.08 16.41 8.85
C PRO A 287 29.22 16.73 10.08
N TRP A 288 28.58 17.91 10.13
CA TRP A 288 27.71 18.30 11.24
C TRP A 288 26.36 17.57 11.27
N ASN A 289 25.99 16.86 10.20
CA ASN A 289 24.83 15.97 10.17
C ASN A 289 25.16 14.57 10.71
N ALA A 290 26.42 14.30 11.06
CA ALA A 290 26.81 13.01 11.62
C ALA A 290 26.00 12.72 12.89
N LYS A 291 25.37 11.54 12.93
CA LYS A 291 24.64 11.05 14.10
C LYS A 291 25.57 10.23 14.99
N LYS A 292 25.25 10.21 16.29
CA LYS A 292 26.07 9.56 17.33
C LYS A 292 25.62 8.14 17.63
N TYR A 293 24.31 7.91 17.61
CA TYR A 293 23.69 6.66 17.99
C TYR A 293 23.01 6.03 16.78
N PHE A 294 23.04 4.70 16.74
CA PHE A 294 22.46 3.91 15.66
C PHE A 294 21.58 2.80 16.24
N ALA A 295 20.53 2.49 15.50
CA ALA A 295 19.74 1.30 15.73
C ALA A 295 19.55 0.53 14.42
N ILE A 296 19.48 -0.79 14.52
CA ILE A 296 19.21 -1.66 13.38
C ILE A 296 18.07 -2.60 13.75
N THR A 297 17.07 -2.67 12.88
CA THR A 297 16.02 -3.67 12.92
C THR A 297 16.13 -4.57 11.70
N ALA A 298 15.55 -5.76 11.80
CA ALA A 298 15.31 -6.65 10.69
C ALA A 298 13.83 -6.57 10.28
N ILE A 299 13.54 -6.65 8.99
CA ILE A 299 12.19 -6.64 8.42
C ILE A 299 12.03 -7.79 7.43
N ASP A 300 10.91 -8.49 7.50
CA ASP A 300 10.56 -9.57 6.58
C ASP A 300 9.90 -9.04 5.28
N ARG A 301 9.50 -9.95 4.37
CA ARG A 301 8.79 -9.58 3.14
C ARG A 301 7.31 -9.21 3.36
N TYR A 302 6.76 -9.49 4.54
CA TYR A 302 5.38 -9.15 4.92
C TYR A 302 5.28 -7.77 5.57
N GLY A 303 6.40 -7.17 5.96
CA GLY A 303 6.52 -5.88 6.62
C GLY A 303 6.61 -5.96 8.16
N ASN A 304 6.80 -7.14 8.74
CA ASN A 304 6.98 -7.28 10.19
C ASN A 304 8.40 -6.87 10.59
N GLU A 305 8.50 -5.92 11.51
CA GLU A 305 9.78 -5.37 11.97
C GLU A 305 10.16 -5.94 13.34
N SER A 306 11.43 -6.34 13.48
CA SER A 306 12.00 -6.86 14.72
C SER A 306 12.20 -5.76 15.77
N LYS A 307 12.51 -6.18 17.01
CA LYS A 307 13.15 -5.26 17.98
C LYS A 307 14.49 -4.76 17.43
N ALA A 308 14.89 -3.57 17.85
CA ALA A 308 16.16 -2.98 17.48
C ALA A 308 17.34 -3.51 18.31
N VAL A 309 18.49 -3.68 17.66
CA VAL A 309 19.79 -3.61 18.34
C VAL A 309 20.27 -2.16 18.33
N GLN A 310 20.71 -1.67 19.49
CA GLN A 310 21.16 -0.30 19.69
C GLN A 310 22.68 -0.26 19.81
N GLY A 311 23.29 0.83 19.36
CA GLY A 311 24.72 1.05 19.54
C GLY A 311 25.10 2.53 19.47
N SER A 312 26.26 2.84 20.02
CA SER A 312 26.92 4.13 19.86
C SER A 312 28.26 3.95 19.15
N LYS A 313 28.74 5.03 18.55
CA LYS A 313 30.17 5.17 18.28
C LYS A 313 30.99 5.08 19.57
#